data_AF-A0A938B4L5-F1
#
_entry.id   AF-A0A938B4L5-F1
#
_cell.length_a   1.000
_cell.length_b   1.000
_cell.length_c   1.000
_cell.angle_alpha   90.00
_cell.angle_beta   90.00
_cell.angle_gamma   90.00
#
_symmetry.space_group_name_H-M   'P 1'
#
loop_
_entity.id
_entity.type
_entity.pdbx_description
1 polymer ?
#
loop_
_entity_poly.entity_id
_entity_poly.type
_entity_poly.pdbx_seq_one_letter_code
_entity_poly.pdbx_strand_id
1 'polypeptide(L)' 'MVNAIIKWFLSNTFLSVLLLIAVMAGGGYALLHTPVDAIPDIGEKQVIVFADWPGRSPQDVDDQVTYPL' A
#
# COMPACT_ATOMS: atom_id res chain seq x y z
N MET A 1 -0.93 34.21 -9.42
CA MET A 1 -1.65 32.92 -9.32
C MET A 1 -2.11 32.63 -7.90
N VAL A 2 -1.21 32.54 -6.91
CA VAL A 2 -1.58 32.31 -5.49
C VAL A 2 -2.61 33.31 -4.96
N ASN A 3 -2.44 34.60 -5.24
CA ASN A 3 -3.41 35.64 -4.84
C ASN A 3 -4.82 35.43 -5.41
N ALA A 4 -4.94 34.83 -6.59
CA ALA A 4 -6.25 34.53 -7.17
C ALA A 4 -6.93 33.37 -6.43
N ILE A 5 -6.15 32.36 -6.02
CA ILE A 5 -6.64 31.23 -5.21
C ILE A 5 -7.09 31.75 -3.84
N ILE A 6 -6.26 32.53 -3.16
CA ILE A 6 -6.62 33.11 -1.84
C ILE A 6 -7.90 33.95 -1.95
N LYS A 7 -7.99 34.82 -2.98
CA LYS A 7 -9.21 35.61 -3.21
C LYS A 7 -10.43 34.74 -3.42
N TRP A 8 -10.32 33.64 -4.17
CA TRP A 8 -11.44 32.72 -4.39
C TRP A 8 -11.91 32.06 -3.08
N PHE A 9 -10.98 31.60 -2.23
CA PHE A 9 -11.32 31.04 -0.92
C PHE A 9 -11.95 32.07 0.02
N LEU A 10 -11.48 33.32 -0.01
CA LEU A 10 -12.04 34.42 0.78
C LEU A 10 -13.41 34.90 0.29
N SER A 11 -13.65 34.88 -1.04
CA SER A 11 -14.93 35.29 -1.61
C SER A 11 -16.01 34.20 -1.49
N ASN A 12 -15.61 32.93 -1.40
CA ASN A 12 -16.51 31.79 -1.34
C ASN A 12 -16.45 31.11 0.04
N THR A 13 -16.56 31.89 1.12
CA THR A 13 -16.36 31.42 2.51
C THR A 13 -17.17 30.16 2.85
N PHE A 14 -18.42 30.06 2.39
CA PHE A 14 -19.25 28.88 2.60
C PHE A 14 -18.63 27.60 2.00
N LEU A 15 -18.20 27.67 0.73
CA LEU A 15 -17.56 26.55 0.04
C LEU A 15 -16.20 26.21 0.67
N SER A 16 -15.45 27.22 1.08
CA SER A 16 -14.16 27.05 1.77
C SER A 16 -14.31 26.28 3.09
N VAL A 17 -15.31 26.63 3.90
CA VAL A 17 -15.60 25.93 5.16
C VAL A 17 -16.13 24.52 4.90
N LEU A 18 -16.99 24.33 3.91
CA LEU A 18 -17.46 23.00 3.52
C LEU A 18 -16.32 22.09 3.08
N LEU A 19 -15.39 22.61 2.28
CA LEU A 19 -14.19 21.90 1.84
C LEU A 19 -13.33 21.50 3.04
N LEU A 20 -13.13 22.42 3.99
CA LEU A 20 -12.38 22.15 5.22
C LEU A 20 -13.02 21.01 6.02
N ILE A 21 -14.35 21.06 6.21
CA ILE A 21 -15.09 20.00 6.93
C ILE A 21 -14.96 18.66 6.21
N ALA A 22 -15.09 18.66 4.87
CA ALA A 22 -14.93 17.43 4.08
C ALA A 22 -13.54 16.82 4.22
N VAL A 23 -12.48 17.65 4.18
CA VAL A 23 -11.09 17.19 4.40
C VAL A 23 -10.90 16.65 5.81
N MET A 24 -11.43 17.34 6.82
CA MET A 24 -11.34 16.90 8.22
C MET A 24 -12.10 15.58 8.46
N ALA A 25 -13.29 15.44 7.88
CA ALA A 25 -14.07 14.20 7.98
C ALA A 25 -13.39 13.04 7.27
N GLY A 26 -12.86 13.27 6.05
CA GLY A 26 -12.08 12.27 5.32
C GLY A 26 -10.79 11.88 6.05
N GLY A 27 -10.08 12.86 6.62
CA GLY A 27 -8.91 12.63 7.46
C GLY A 27 -9.23 11.85 8.72
N GLY A 28 -10.32 12.20 9.42
CA GLY A 28 -10.80 11.46 10.59
C GLY A 28 -11.19 10.02 10.26
N TYR A 29 -11.88 9.80 9.13
CA TYR A 29 -12.18 8.46 8.64
C TYR A 29 -10.91 7.66 8.37
N ALA A 30 -9.93 8.26 7.66
CA ALA A 30 -8.66 7.60 7.38
C ALA A 30 -7.90 7.26 8.66
N LEU A 31 -7.83 8.17 9.64
CA LEU A 31 -7.16 7.91 10.92
C LEU A 31 -7.74 6.71 11.68
N LEU A 32 -9.06 6.53 11.62
CA LEU A 32 -9.75 5.44 12.33
C LEU A 32 -9.70 4.10 11.58
N HIS A 33 -9.54 4.12 10.25
CA HIS A 33 -9.64 2.92 9.41
C HIS A 33 -8.33 2.51 8.73
N THR A 34 -7.26 3.31 8.86
CA THR A 34 -5.94 2.92 8.33
C THR A 34 -5.39 1.80 9.20
N PRO A 35 -5.06 0.62 8.62
CA PRO A 35 -4.43 -0.46 9.36
C PRO A 35 -3.09 -0.01 9.94
N VAL A 36 -2.86 -0.31 11.22
CA VAL A 36 -1.61 -0.01 11.91
C VAL A 36 -0.91 -1.32 12.19
N ASP A 37 0.37 -1.38 11.83
CA ASP A 37 1.26 -2.50 12.18
C ASP A 37 2.25 -2.06 13.27
N ALA A 38 2.70 -3.01 14.08
CA ALA A 38 3.62 -2.75 15.18
C ALA A 38 5.05 -2.45 14.70
N ILE A 39 5.42 -2.96 13.53
CA ILE A 39 6.78 -2.88 12.96
C ILE A 39 6.65 -2.55 11.46
N PRO A 40 7.56 -1.76 10.87
CA PRO A 40 7.58 -1.58 9.42
C PRO A 40 7.91 -2.89 8.69
N ASP A 41 7.28 -3.09 7.53
CA ASP A 41 7.65 -4.18 6.63
C ASP A 41 9.05 -3.92 6.04
N ILE A 42 10.00 -4.75 6.44
CA ILE A 42 11.39 -4.74 6.00
C ILE A 42 11.75 -5.99 5.20
N GLY A 43 10.76 -6.86 4.93
CA GLY A 43 10.99 -8.11 4.23
C GLY A 43 11.46 -7.87 2.79
N GLU A 44 12.42 -8.66 2.33
CA GLU A 44 12.74 -8.70 0.91
C GLU A 44 11.55 -9.29 0.13
N LYS A 45 11.36 -8.83 -1.10
CA LYS A 45 10.32 -9.37 -1.99
C LYS A 45 10.75 -10.75 -2.48
N GLN A 46 10.43 -11.79 -1.72
CA GLN A 46 10.74 -13.16 -2.05
C GLN A 46 9.54 -13.84 -2.74
N VAL A 47 9.83 -14.60 -3.80
CA VAL A 47 8.87 -15.53 -4.41
C VAL A 47 9.40 -16.94 -4.15
N ILE A 48 8.60 -17.75 -3.45
CA ILE A 48 8.96 -19.14 -3.15
C ILE A 48 8.28 -20.05 -4.18
N VAL A 49 9.09 -20.81 -4.91
CA VAL A 49 8.61 -21.87 -5.80
C VAL A 49 8.79 -23.20 -5.08
N PHE A 50 7.68 -23.89 -4.82
CA PHE A 50 7.68 -25.19 -4.15
C PHE A 50 7.23 -26.27 -5.13
N ALA A 51 8.07 -27.29 -5.32
CA ALA A 51 7.80 -28.42 -6.20
C ALA A 51 8.05 -29.72 -5.43
N ASP A 52 6.98 -30.43 -5.09
CA ASP A 52 7.05 -31.70 -4.39
C ASP A 52 7.21 -32.86 -5.38
N TRP A 53 8.14 -33.78 -5.10
CA TRP A 53 8.37 -34.97 -5.92
C TRP A 53 8.71 -36.21 -5.07
N PRO A 54 7.68 -36.90 -4.55
CA PRO A 54 7.88 -38.01 -3.64
C PRO A 54 8.51 -39.22 -4.34
N GLY A 55 9.40 -39.90 -3.61
CA GLY A 55 10.02 -41.16 -4.06
C GLY A 55 11.18 -41.01 -5.04
N ARG A 56 11.68 -39.79 -5.27
CA ARG A 56 12.88 -39.53 -6.07
C ARG A 56 14.11 -39.28 -5.21
N SER A 57 15.28 -39.57 -5.79
CA SER A 57 16.54 -39.27 -5.12
C SER A 57 16.80 -37.76 -5.12
N PRO A 58 17.59 -37.23 -4.17
CA PRO A 58 17.94 -35.81 -4.17
C PRO A 58 18.60 -35.35 -5.48
N GLN A 59 19.36 -36.22 -6.14
CA GLN A 59 20.00 -35.92 -7.42
C GLN A 59 18.96 -35.75 -8.54
N ASP A 60 17.95 -36.63 -8.60
CA ASP A 60 16.88 -36.52 -9.59
C ASP A 60 16.07 -35.23 -9.41
N VAL A 61 15.81 -34.83 -8.15
CA VAL A 61 15.10 -33.58 -7.85
C VAL A 61 15.95 -32.38 -8.27
N ASP A 62 17.27 -32.41 -8.03
CA ASP A 62 18.15 -31.32 -8.45
C ASP A 62 18.22 -31.19 -9.98
N ASP A 63 18.52 -32.29 -10.68
CA ASP A 63 18.77 -32.28 -12.13
C ASP A 63 17.51 -31.97 -12.96
N GLN A 64 16.32 -32.35 -12.47
CA GLN A 64 15.07 -32.28 -13.25
C GLN A 64 14.05 -31.28 -12.69
N VAL A 65 14.23 -30.79 -11.46
CA VAL A 65 13.32 -29.79 -10.86
C VAL A 65 14.09 -28.53 -10.50
N THR A 66 15.05 -28.60 -9.57
CA THR A 66 15.72 -27.39 -9.07
C THR A 66 16.52 -26.66 -10.15
N TYR A 67 17.37 -27.36 -10.91
CA TYR A 67 18.25 -26.75 -11.90
C TYR A 67 17.53 -26.12 -13.11
N PRO A 68 16.46 -26.73 -13.67
CA PRO A 68 15.72 -26.10 -14.77
C PRO A 68 14.72 -25.02 -14.33
N LEU A 69 14.46 -24.86 -13.03
CA LEU A 69 13.59 -23.81 -12.47
C LEU A 69 14.36 -22.52 -12.18
#